data_AF-A0A9E3TMJ2-F1
#
_entry.id   AF-A0A9E3TMJ2-F1
#
_cell.length_a   1.000
_cell.length_b   1.000
_cell.length_c   1.000
_cell.angle_alpha   90.00
_cell.angle_beta   90.00
_cell.angle_gamma   90.00
#
_symmetry.space_group_name_H-M   'P 1'
#
loop_
_entity.id
_entity.type
_entity.pdbx_description
1 polymer ?
#
loop_
_entity_poly.entity_id
_entity_poly.type
_entity_poly.pdbx_seq_one_letter_code
_entity_poly.pdbx_strand_id
1 'polypeptide(L)'
;MITRPNKKSVGTVRRDASIELLESRRQVYVNRGRRALLLRLLTGETATADDVRAAVQLPETIDPVCLGAVPRALARAGIIRRAGFEPTSRPDAHARPVSIWALADPNAARQWLVDHLDIPEPPPAHEKAQRLLPLGGTVE
;
A
#
# COMPACT_ATOMS: atom_id res chain seq x y z
N MET A 1 -17.28 28.18 -22.89
CA MET A 1 -16.36 27.67 -21.85
C MET A 1 -15.58 26.49 -22.41
N ILE A 2 -14.26 26.62 -22.59
CA ILE A 2 -13.41 25.53 -23.11
C ILE A 2 -12.72 24.87 -21.91
N THR A 3 -13.17 23.67 -21.54
CA THR A 3 -12.53 22.83 -20.52
C THR A 3 -11.23 22.29 -21.11
N ARG A 4 -10.07 22.83 -20.69
CA ARG A 4 -8.77 22.28 -21.13
C ARG A 4 -8.60 20.86 -20.55
N PRO A 5 -8.32 19.83 -21.36
CA PRO A 5 -8.01 18.51 -20.84
C PRO A 5 -6.71 18.56 -20.06
N ASN A 6 -6.75 18.17 -18.78
CA ASN A 6 -5.60 18.18 -17.89
C ASN A 6 -4.65 17.03 -18.29
N LYS A 7 -3.60 17.35 -19.05
CA LYS A 7 -2.60 16.39 -19.50
C LYS A 7 -1.79 15.91 -18.28
N LYS A 8 -2.05 14.70 -17.79
CA LYS A 8 -1.24 14.07 -16.74
C LYS A 8 0.23 14.06 -17.19
N SER A 9 1.15 14.47 -16.30
CA SER A 9 2.57 14.39 -16.59
C SER A 9 3.02 12.93 -16.69
N VAL A 10 4.08 12.68 -17.44
CA VAL A 10 4.72 11.34 -17.53
C VAL A 10 5.09 10.82 -16.14
N GLY A 11 5.51 11.71 -15.23
CA GLY A 11 5.79 11.36 -13.84
C GLY A 11 4.57 10.84 -13.08
N THR A 12 3.39 11.46 -13.26
CA THR A 12 2.15 10.97 -12.66
C THR A 12 1.75 9.60 -13.20
N VAL A 13 1.89 9.37 -14.51
CA VAL A 13 1.57 8.07 -15.12
C VAL A 13 2.48 6.96 -14.59
N ARG A 14 3.80 7.20 -14.52
CA ARG A 14 4.75 6.22 -13.97
C ARG A 14 4.46 5.90 -12.51
N ARG A 15 4.21 6.92 -11.69
CA ARG A 15 3.84 6.74 -10.28
C ARG A 15 2.57 5.90 -10.15
N ASP A 16 1.56 6.19 -10.95
CA ASP A 16 0.28 5.48 -10.91
C ASP A 16 0.46 3.99 -11.29
N ALA A 17 1.23 3.70 -12.34
CA ALA A 17 1.55 2.33 -12.76
C ALA A 17 2.39 1.56 -11.70
N SER A 18 3.36 2.22 -11.07
CA SER A 18 4.12 1.61 -9.97
C SER A 18 3.24 1.25 -8.78
N ILE A 19 2.26 2.10 -8.45
CA ILE A 19 1.31 1.82 -7.37
C ILE A 19 0.46 0.60 -7.71
N GLU A 20 -0.09 0.52 -8.93
CA GLU A 20 -0.89 -0.63 -9.36
C GLU A 20 -0.10 -1.95 -9.35
N LEU A 21 1.19 -1.91 -9.73
CA LEU A 21 2.08 -3.06 -9.65
C LEU A 21 2.32 -3.51 -8.20
N LEU A 22 2.44 -2.56 -7.27
CA LEU A 22 2.59 -2.87 -5.83
C LEU A 22 1.30 -3.44 -5.26
N GLU A 23 0.14 -2.88 -5.61
CA GLU A 23 -1.17 -3.37 -5.16
C GLU A 23 -1.43 -4.81 -5.59
N SER A 24 -1.05 -5.18 -6.82
CA SER A 24 -1.20 -6.55 -7.33
C SER A 24 -0.21 -7.54 -6.70
N ARG A 25 1.08 -7.16 -6.56
CA ARG A 25 2.12 -8.07 -6.05
C ARG A 25 2.14 -8.21 -4.52
N ARG A 26 1.69 -7.18 -3.80
CA ARG A 26 1.78 -7.08 -2.34
C ARG A 26 0.39 -6.88 -1.71
N GLN A 27 -0.63 -7.45 -2.35
CA GLN A 27 -2.04 -7.28 -1.97
C GLN A 27 -2.30 -7.57 -0.49
N VAL A 28 -1.66 -8.59 0.08
CA VAL A 28 -1.79 -8.93 1.52
C VAL A 28 -1.38 -7.76 2.40
N TYR A 29 -0.17 -7.20 2.22
CA TYR A 29 0.33 -6.10 3.04
C TYR A 29 -0.39 -4.78 2.76
N VAL A 30 -0.78 -4.54 1.51
CA VAL A 30 -1.60 -3.38 1.15
C VAL A 30 -2.98 -3.47 1.81
N ASN A 31 -3.60 -4.66 1.85
CA ASN A 31 -4.87 -4.88 2.53
C ASN A 31 -4.73 -4.66 4.05
N ARG A 32 -3.70 -5.23 4.68
CA ARG A 32 -3.39 -5.00 6.10
C ARG A 32 -3.19 -3.51 6.40
N GLY A 33 -2.46 -2.80 5.55
CA GLY A 33 -2.27 -1.36 5.69
C GLY A 33 -3.56 -0.56 5.55
N ARG A 34 -4.44 -0.92 4.62
CA ARG A 34 -5.77 -0.29 4.48
C ARG A 34 -6.64 -0.54 5.71
N ARG A 35 -6.66 -1.78 6.21
CA ARG A 35 -7.38 -2.13 7.45
C ARG A 35 -6.85 -1.33 8.64
N ALA A 36 -5.52 -1.28 8.83
CA ALA A 36 -4.88 -0.52 9.89
C ALA A 36 -5.20 0.98 9.82
N LEU A 37 -5.15 1.57 8.62
CA LEU A 37 -5.51 2.97 8.41
C LEU A 37 -6.97 3.24 8.80
N LEU A 38 -7.92 2.44 8.32
CA LEU A 38 -9.34 2.65 8.61
C LEU A 38 -9.67 2.44 10.09
N LEU A 39 -9.10 1.41 10.73
CA LEU A 39 -9.28 1.19 12.15
C LEU A 39 -8.80 2.39 12.97
N ARG A 40 -7.62 2.94 12.64
CA ARG A 40 -7.08 4.12 13.31
C ARG A 40 -7.95 5.36 13.09
N LEU A 41 -8.45 5.57 11.87
CA LEU A 41 -9.33 6.70 11.59
C LEU A 41 -10.74 6.54 12.17
N LEU A 42 -11.19 5.32 12.46
CA LEU A 42 -12.48 5.08 13.14
C LEU A 42 -12.40 5.30 14.65
N THR A 43 -11.21 5.17 15.25
CA THR A 43 -10.98 5.38 16.69
C THR A 43 -10.39 6.74 17.03
N GLY A 44 -9.82 7.44 16.05
CA GLY A 44 -9.22 8.78 16.19
C GLY A 44 -9.62 9.71 15.06
N GLU A 45 -9.07 10.92 15.05
CA GLU A 45 -9.47 11.96 14.09
C GLU A 45 -8.68 11.89 12.77
N THR A 46 -7.38 11.60 12.84
CA THR A 46 -6.49 11.61 11.67
C THR A 46 -5.40 10.53 11.75
N ALA A 47 -4.80 10.22 10.60
CA ALA A 47 -3.67 9.30 10.50
C ALA A 47 -2.77 9.61 9.31
N THR A 48 -1.50 9.20 9.39
CA THR A 48 -0.51 9.35 8.31
C THR A 48 0.00 8.01 7.78
N ALA A 49 0.84 8.07 6.74
CA ALA A 49 1.52 6.88 6.23
C ALA A 49 2.51 6.28 7.25
N ASP A 50 3.01 7.09 8.19
CA ASP A 50 3.92 6.61 9.23
C ASP A 50 3.16 5.78 10.27
N ASP A 51 1.93 6.17 10.61
CA ASP A 51 1.05 5.36 11.46
C ASP A 51 0.77 3.98 10.86
N VAL A 52 0.52 3.94 9.54
CA VAL A 52 0.32 2.67 8.83
C VAL A 52 1.57 1.81 8.86
N ARG A 53 2.75 2.42 8.67
CA ARG A 53 4.04 1.72 8.77
C ARG A 53 4.29 1.14 10.15
N ALA A 54 3.92 1.87 11.21
CA ALA A 54 4.06 1.38 12.58
C ALA A 54 3.10 0.22 12.89
N ALA A 55 1.92 0.19 12.27
CA ALA A 55 0.88 -0.81 12.52
C ALA A 55 1.02 -2.11 11.72
N VAL A 56 1.72 -2.09 10.57
CA VAL A 56 1.84 -3.26 9.69
C VAL A 56 3.23 -3.88 9.81
N GLN A 57 3.29 -5.10 10.33
CA GLN A 57 4.49 -5.91 10.27
C GLN A 57 4.76 -6.37 8.83
N LEU A 58 5.92 -6.01 8.31
CA LEU A 58 6.41 -6.43 7.01
C LEU A 58 7.59 -7.39 7.19
N PRO A 59 7.69 -8.47 6.41
CA PRO A 59 8.92 -9.25 6.35
C PRO A 59 10.09 -8.40 5.89
N GLU A 60 11.30 -8.76 6.31
CA GLU A 60 12.54 -8.04 5.96
C GLU A 60 12.77 -7.93 4.44
N THR A 61 12.22 -8.86 3.67
CA THR A 61 12.33 -8.90 2.20
C THR A 61 11.36 -7.95 1.48
N ILE A 62 10.48 -7.27 2.21
CA ILE A 62 9.44 -6.40 1.64
C ILE A 62 9.76 -4.94 1.94
N ASP A 63 9.96 -4.16 0.87
CA ASP A 63 10.16 -2.72 0.98
C ASP A 63 8.88 -2.02 1.53
N PRO A 64 8.98 -1.25 2.63
CA PRO A 64 7.88 -0.45 3.19
C PRO A 64 7.30 0.61 2.26
N VAL A 65 7.93 0.91 1.11
CA VAL A 65 7.38 1.78 0.06
C VAL A 65 6.05 1.25 -0.48
N CYS A 66 5.79 -0.07 -0.41
CA CYS A 66 4.50 -0.63 -0.83
C CYS A 66 3.30 -0.06 -0.04
N LEU A 67 3.52 0.37 1.22
CA LEU A 67 2.49 0.98 2.05
C LEU A 67 2.09 2.39 1.57
N GLY A 68 2.87 3.03 0.71
CA GLY A 68 2.49 4.29 0.07
C GLY A 68 1.25 4.17 -0.85
N ALA A 69 0.92 2.95 -1.29
CA ALA A 69 -0.29 2.67 -2.07
C ALA A 69 -1.57 2.68 -1.23
N VAL A 70 -1.47 2.46 0.08
CA VAL A 70 -2.60 2.22 1.00
C VAL A 70 -3.71 3.27 0.86
N PRO A 71 -3.43 4.60 0.93
CA PRO A 71 -4.49 5.59 0.97
C PRO A 71 -5.19 5.78 -0.37
N ARG A 72 -4.56 5.39 -1.50
CA ARG A 72 -5.01 5.76 -2.84
C ARG A 72 -6.38 5.17 -3.18
N ALA A 73 -6.56 3.86 -2.98
CA ALA A 73 -7.81 3.19 -3.29
C ALA A 73 -8.95 3.69 -2.39
N LEU A 74 -8.69 3.89 -1.10
CA LEU A 74 -9.65 4.40 -0.13
C LEU A 74 -10.07 5.84 -0.44
N ALA A 75 -9.12 6.70 -0.80
CA ALA A 75 -9.40 8.09 -1.18
C ALA A 75 -10.17 8.17 -2.51
N ARG A 76 -9.85 7.31 -3.49
CA ARG A 76 -10.59 7.22 -4.74
C ARG A 76 -12.04 6.75 -4.53
N ALA A 77 -12.25 5.86 -3.55
CA ALA A 77 -13.58 5.41 -3.15
C ALA A 77 -14.35 6.44 -2.29
N GLY A 78 -13.74 7.58 -1.96
CA GLY A 78 -14.37 8.60 -1.12
C GLY A 78 -14.49 8.23 0.36
N ILE A 79 -13.82 7.16 0.82
CA ILE A 79 -13.88 6.68 2.21
C ILE A 79 -13.05 7.59 3.12
N ILE A 80 -11.91 8.05 2.62
CA ILE A 80 -11.00 8.98 3.31
C ILE A 80 -10.73 10.20 2.45
N ARG A 81 -10.30 11.28 3.09
CA ARG A 81 -9.85 12.51 2.42
C ARG A 81 -8.52 12.98 2.99
N ARG A 82 -7.75 13.68 2.18
CA ARG A 82 -6.54 14.36 2.66
C ARG A 82 -6.97 15.59 3.45
N ALA A 83 -6.53 15.68 4.70
CA ALA A 83 -6.82 16.79 5.61
C ALA A 83 -5.68 17.82 5.67
N GLY A 84 -4.46 17.41 5.30
CA GLY A 84 -3.30 18.30 5.32
C GLY A 84 -1.99 17.56 5.07
N PHE A 85 -0.91 18.17 5.51
CA PHE A 85 0.43 17.59 5.50
C PHE A 85 1.13 17.89 6.82
N GLU A 86 1.94 16.96 7.29
CA GLU A 86 2.87 17.16 8.40
C GLU A 86 4.25 16.60 8.07
N PRO A 87 5.33 17.07 8.71
CA PRO A 87 6.64 16.44 8.59
C PRO A 87 6.61 15.00 9.11
N THR A 88 7.21 14.07 8.36
CA THR A 88 7.44 12.71 8.87
C THR A 88 8.30 12.72 10.13
N SER A 89 7.96 11.86 11.08
CA SER A 89 8.76 11.62 12.30
C SER A 89 9.98 10.72 12.05
N ARG A 90 10.12 10.19 10.82
CA ARG A 90 11.17 9.25 10.49
C ARG A 90 12.53 9.94 10.29
N PRO A 91 13.59 9.46 10.96
CA PRO A 91 14.91 10.08 10.89
C PRO A 91 15.54 10.00 9.48
N ASP A 92 15.30 8.91 8.76
CA ASP A 92 15.84 8.65 7.41
C ASP A 92 15.14 9.46 6.31
N ALA A 93 13.98 10.04 6.59
CA ALA A 93 13.17 10.73 5.62
C ALA A 93 13.33 12.26 5.66
N HIS A 94 14.29 12.79 6.44
CA HIS A 94 14.64 14.22 6.50
C HIS A 94 13.43 15.15 6.65
N ALA A 95 12.46 14.78 7.51
CA ALA A 95 11.26 15.56 7.76
C ALA A 95 10.42 15.88 6.49
N ARG A 96 10.53 15.06 5.43
CA ARG A 96 9.70 15.19 4.22
C ARG A 96 8.20 15.24 4.58
N PRO A 97 7.39 16.06 3.89
CA PRO A 97 5.97 16.16 4.16
C PRO A 97 5.25 14.85 3.83
N VAL A 98 4.48 14.33 4.79
CA VAL A 98 3.55 13.21 4.65
C VAL A 98 2.12 13.71 4.69
N SER A 99 1.22 13.03 3.98
CA SER A 99 -0.20 13.39 3.98
C SER A 99 -0.87 12.98 5.27
N ILE A 100 -1.66 13.91 5.84
CA ILE A 100 -2.63 13.63 6.90
C ILE A 100 -3.94 13.21 6.24
N TRP A 101 -4.48 12.09 6.69
CA TRP A 101 -5.76 11.55 6.23
C TRP A 101 -6.80 11.66 7.34
N ALA A 102 -8.05 11.89 6.94
CA ALA A 102 -9.23 11.89 7.81
C ALA A 102 -10.33 11.04 7.17
N LEU A 103 -11.27 10.54 7.98
CA LEU A 103 -12.49 9.93 7.45
C LEU A 103 -13.30 10.95 6.64
N ALA A 104 -13.78 10.49 5.49
CA ALA A 104 -14.80 11.19 4.72
C ALA A 104 -16.17 10.52 4.91
N ASP A 105 -16.21 9.19 5.00
CA ASP A 105 -17.43 8.42 5.25
C ASP A 105 -17.16 7.27 6.25
N PRO A 106 -17.57 7.42 7.53
CA PRO A 106 -17.42 6.39 8.55
C PRO A 106 -18.21 5.11 8.26
N ASN A 107 -19.35 5.20 7.58
CA ASN A 107 -20.17 4.02 7.29
C ASN A 107 -19.54 3.21 6.15
N ALA A 108 -19.10 3.88 5.09
CA ALA A 108 -18.35 3.22 4.03
C ALA A 108 -17.04 2.60 4.54
N ALA A 109 -16.37 3.24 5.51
CA ALA A 109 -15.19 2.68 6.16
C ALA A 109 -15.49 1.38 6.92
N ARG A 110 -16.56 1.35 7.72
CA ARG A 110 -16.99 0.12 8.42
C ARG A 110 -17.39 -0.97 7.45
N GLN A 111 -18.15 -0.64 6.41
CA GLN A 111 -18.55 -1.61 5.40
C GLN A 111 -17.33 -2.18 4.67
N TRP A 112 -16.38 -1.33 4.30
CA TRP A 112 -15.15 -1.76 3.66
C TRP A 112 -14.38 -2.78 4.52
N LEU A 113 -14.31 -2.59 5.84
CA LEU A 113 -13.65 -3.51 6.77
C LEU A 113 -14.33 -4.88 6.88
N VAL A 114 -15.65 -4.94 6.68
CA VAL A 114 -16.43 -6.18 6.62
C VAL A 114 -16.16 -6.90 5.30
N ASP A 115 -16.18 -6.17 4.19
CA ASP A 115 -16.02 -6.73 2.84
C ASP A 115 -14.57 -7.18 2.56
N HIS A 116 -13.59 -6.58 3.24
CA HIS A 116 -12.16 -6.81 3.01
C HIS A 116 -11.52 -7.39 4.27
N LEU A 117 -11.84 -8.65 4.55
CA LEU A 117 -11.25 -9.41 5.65
C LEU A 117 -9.72 -9.48 5.51
N ASP A 118 -9.03 -9.70 6.63
CA ASP A 118 -7.59 -9.95 6.58
C ASP A 118 -7.35 -11.27 5.84
N ILE A 119 -6.45 -11.24 4.86
CA ILE A 119 -6.17 -12.38 4.01
C ILE A 119 -4.94 -13.05 4.61
N PRO A 120 -4.97 -14.37 4.90
CA PRO A 120 -3.79 -15.07 5.34
C PRO A 120 -2.70 -14.97 4.27
N GLU A 121 -1.45 -14.82 4.72
CA GLU A 121 -0.32 -14.84 3.79
C GLU A 121 -0.25 -16.24 3.15
N PRO A 122 -0.22 -16.36 1.81
CA PRO A 122 0.01 -17.65 1.20
C PRO A 122 1.36 -18.18 1.69
N PRO A 123 1.49 -19.50 1.93
CA PRO A 123 2.77 -20.07 2.31
C PRO A 123 3.82 -19.65 1.28
N PRO A 124 5.08 -19.41 1.70
CA PRO A 124 6.14 -19.05 0.78
C PRO A 124 6.14 -20.11 -0.32
N ALA A 125 5.90 -19.68 -1.56
CA ALA A 125 5.99 -20.59 -2.69
C ALA A 125 7.39 -21.19 -2.60
N HIS A 126 7.47 -22.51 -2.36
CA HIS A 126 8.74 -23.21 -2.46
C HIS A 126 9.33 -22.83 -3.80
N GLU A 127 10.38 -22.02 -3.76
CA GLU A 127 11.11 -21.59 -4.91
C GLU A 127 11.48 -22.88 -5.63
N LYS A 128 10.92 -23.12 -6.82
CA LYS A 128 11.22 -24.31 -7.59
C LYS A 128 12.73 -24.31 -7.79
N ALA A 129 13.43 -25.13 -7.02
CA ALA A 129 14.79 -25.55 -7.28
C ALA A 129 14.78 -26.38 -8.57
N GLN A 130 14.55 -25.73 -9.70
CA GLN A 130 14.76 -26.27 -11.03
C GLN A 130 15.95 -25.54 -11.62
N ARG A 131 17.13 -25.91 -11.15
CA ARG A 131 18.37 -25.93 -11.92
C ARG A 131 19.45 -26.63 -11.09
N LEU A 132 19.60 -27.93 -11.38
CA LEU A 132 20.83 -28.74 -11.40
C LEU A 132 20.49 -30.20 -11.06
N LEU A 133 19.79 -30.86 -11.98
CA LEU A 133 20.05 -32.28 -12.18
C LEU A 133 21.34 -32.35 -13.02
N PRO A 134 22.40 -33.05 -12.60
CA PRO A 134 23.54 -33.29 -13.48
C PRO A 134 23.05 -34.07 -14.69
N LEU A 135 23.33 -33.54 -15.88
CA LEU A 135 23.20 -34.25 -17.15
C LEU A 135 23.95 -35.58 -17.01
N GLY A 136 23.25 -36.68 -17.31
CA GLY A 136 23.89 -37.97 -17.51
C GLY A 136 25.02 -37.80 -18.53
N GLY A 137 26.22 -38.14 -18.10
CA GLY A 137 27.41 -38.28 -18.93
C GLY A 137 27.99 -39.65 -18.66
N THR A 138 27.48 -40.65 -19.37
CA THR A 138 28.13 -41.93 -19.56
C THR A 138 29.47 -41.70 -20.24
N VAL A 139 30.55 -42.26 -19.70
CA VAL A 139 31.73 -42.59 -20.51
C VAL A 139 32.20 -43.96 -20.06
N GLU A 140 32.37 -44.84 -21.05
CA GLU A 140 32.83 -46.22 -20.98
C GLU A 140 34.21 -46.38 -20.33
#